data_AF-A0AAV0WV07-F1
#
_entry.id   AF-A0AAV0WV07-F1
#
_cell.length_a   1.000
_cell.length_b   1.000
_cell.length_c   1.000
_cell.angle_alpha   90.00
_cell.angle_beta   90.00
_cell.angle_gamma   90.00
#
_symmetry.space_group_name_H-M   'P 1'
#
loop_
_entity.id
_entity.type
_entity.pdbx_description
1 polymer ?
#
loop_
_entity_poly.entity_id
_entity_poly.type
_entity_poly.pdbx_seq_one_letter_code
_entity_poly.pdbx_strand_id
1 'polypeptide(L)'
;MYRLENVVSDQQKINNSSTKNNYHPVDEIIYKFPLTSLDELNIFGEKIMDNDFRQKMITFLVRLERTTVSDMTRQIMSKVFHNNLLSKFSYSGQKKKMIFSTLNSCALIFETIRTVQNHKNCIDQEILKPMKFYMASVKFREEKKQNKNNNLIS
;
A
#
# COMPACT_ATOMS: atom_id res chain seq x y z
N MET A 1 -28.80 67.21 7.82
CA MET A 1 -27.48 66.61 8.08
C MET A 1 -27.36 65.37 7.21
N TYR A 2 -26.44 65.38 6.24
CA TYR A 2 -26.20 64.26 5.31
C TYR A 2 -25.26 63.24 5.94
N ARG A 3 -25.54 61.93 5.76
CA ARG A 3 -24.52 60.96 5.36
C ARG A 3 -25.15 59.66 4.84
N LEU A 4 -25.02 59.45 3.53
CA LEU A 4 -25.07 58.15 2.87
C LEU A 4 -23.63 57.60 2.76
N GLU A 5 -23.58 56.28 2.54
CA GLU A 5 -22.50 55.48 1.94
C GLU A 5 -21.68 54.54 2.84
N ASN A 6 -22.07 53.25 2.73
CA ASN A 6 -21.27 52.09 2.29
C ASN A 6 -19.93 51.79 2.95
N VAL A 7 -19.84 50.62 3.60
CA VAL A 7 -18.71 49.68 3.41
C VAL A 7 -19.22 48.24 3.62
N VAL A 8 -19.34 47.48 2.52
CA VAL A 8 -19.24 46.02 2.53
C VAL A 8 -17.75 45.69 2.63
N SER A 9 -17.38 44.77 3.53
CA SER A 9 -16.06 44.15 3.53
C SER A 9 -16.21 42.68 3.85
N ASP A 10 -15.99 41.86 2.83
CA ASP A 10 -15.59 40.46 2.94
C ASP A 10 -14.36 40.32 3.84
N GLN A 11 -14.34 39.29 4.70
CA GLN A 11 -13.26 38.31 4.77
C GLN A 11 -13.52 37.21 5.83
N GLN A 12 -13.82 36.03 5.28
CA GLN A 12 -13.48 34.66 5.70
C GLN A 12 -12.78 34.47 7.07
N LYS A 13 -13.27 33.52 7.88
CA LYS A 13 -12.40 32.59 8.62
C LYS A 13 -13.13 31.36 9.20
N ILE A 14 -12.62 30.20 8.76
CA ILE A 14 -12.54 28.89 9.43
C ILE A 14 -13.82 28.05 9.41
N ASN A 15 -13.94 27.30 8.32
CA ASN A 15 -14.69 26.05 8.27
C ASN A 15 -14.12 25.11 9.34
N ASN A 16 -14.92 24.83 10.37
CA ASN A 16 -14.71 23.67 11.21
C ASN A 16 -14.84 22.43 10.31
N SER A 17 -13.71 21.88 9.90
CA SER A 17 -13.60 20.57 9.28
C SER A 17 -14.03 19.52 10.30
N SER A 18 -15.33 19.34 10.48
CA SER A 18 -15.88 18.10 11.00
C SER A 18 -15.71 17.04 9.90
N THR A 19 -14.50 16.49 9.79
CA THR A 19 -14.29 15.23 9.07
C THR A 19 -15.08 14.17 9.83
N LYS A 20 -16.33 13.99 9.37
CA LYS A 20 -17.20 12.88 9.73
C LYS A 20 -16.38 11.61 9.55
N ASN A 21 -16.00 10.98 10.67
CA ASN A 21 -15.57 9.60 10.68
C ASN A 21 -16.75 8.76 10.21
N ASN A 22 -16.87 8.58 8.90
CA ASN A 22 -17.73 7.56 8.32
C ASN A 22 -17.07 6.21 8.62
N TYR A 23 -17.31 5.72 9.83
CA TYR A 23 -17.18 4.31 10.15
C TYR A 23 -18.17 3.56 9.25
N HIS A 24 -17.66 3.01 8.14
CA HIS A 24 -18.40 2.08 7.32
C HIS A 24 -18.14 0.68 7.89
N PRO A 25 -19.15 0.00 8.47
CA PRO A 25 -18.98 -1.37 8.90
C PRO A 25 -18.96 -2.31 7.70
N VAL A 26 -18.34 -3.47 7.92
CA VAL A 26 -18.17 -4.64 7.04
C VAL A 26 -16.93 -4.57 6.13
N ASP A 27 -16.02 -5.49 6.42
CA ASP A 27 -14.87 -5.92 5.61
C ASP A 27 -15.30 -6.31 4.19
N GLU A 28 -15.54 -5.32 3.34
CA GLU A 28 -15.68 -5.58 1.92
C GLU A 28 -14.29 -6.01 1.42
N ILE A 29 -14.18 -7.29 1.03
CA ILE A 29 -12.98 -7.81 0.37
C ILE A 29 -12.87 -7.08 -0.97
N ILE A 30 -12.14 -5.95 -0.98
CA ILE A 30 -11.97 -5.09 -2.16
C ILE A 30 -11.26 -5.85 -3.30
N TYR A 31 -10.41 -6.83 -2.94
CA TYR A 31 -9.68 -7.64 -3.90
C TYR A 31 -9.30 -9.00 -3.32
N LYS A 32 -9.23 -10.02 -4.18
CA LYS A 32 -8.78 -11.36 -3.80
C LYS A 32 -7.26 -11.40 -3.73
N PHE A 33 -6.74 -11.36 -2.51
CA PHE A 33 -5.32 -11.48 -2.22
C PHE A 33 -4.99 -12.82 -1.52
N PRO A 34 -3.76 -13.34 -1.65
CA PRO A 34 -2.62 -12.76 -2.39
C PRO A 34 -2.67 -13.04 -3.90
N LEU A 35 -1.99 -12.20 -4.68
CA LEU A 35 -1.73 -12.41 -6.11
C LEU A 35 -0.71 -13.56 -6.29
N THR A 36 -1.01 -14.50 -7.16
CA THR A 36 -0.26 -15.74 -7.36
C THR A 36 0.27 -15.90 -8.78
N SER A 37 -0.28 -15.17 -9.76
CA SER A 37 0.10 -15.23 -11.17
C SER A 37 0.47 -13.86 -11.75
N LEU A 38 1.10 -13.87 -12.93
CA LEU A 38 1.39 -12.64 -13.67
C LEU A 38 0.11 -12.02 -14.22
N ASP A 39 -0.87 -12.83 -14.62
CA ASP A 39 -2.15 -12.35 -15.14
C ASP A 39 -2.96 -11.64 -14.04
N GLU A 40 -3.01 -12.20 -12.84
CA GLU A 40 -3.62 -11.55 -11.68
C GLU A 40 -2.93 -10.22 -11.35
N LEU A 41 -1.60 -10.17 -11.45
CA LEU A 41 -0.82 -8.96 -11.24
C LEU A 41 -1.11 -7.89 -12.30
N ASN A 42 -1.24 -8.28 -13.57
CA ASN A 42 -1.56 -7.36 -14.66
C ASN A 42 -2.98 -6.79 -14.49
N ILE A 43 -3.97 -7.65 -14.25
CA ILE A 43 -5.37 -7.24 -14.00
C ILE A 43 -5.44 -6.31 -12.77
N PHE A 44 -4.72 -6.64 -11.70
CA PHE A 44 -4.63 -5.77 -10.53
C PHE A 44 -3.99 -4.42 -10.89
N GLY A 45 -2.88 -4.46 -11.64
CA GLY A 45 -2.13 -3.29 -12.10
C GLY A 45 -2.96 -2.34 -12.97
N GLU A 46 -3.86 -2.88 -13.79
CA GLU A 46 -4.82 -2.12 -14.58
C GLU A 46 -5.91 -1.49 -13.71
N LYS A 47 -6.50 -2.26 -12.78
CA LYS A 47 -7.55 -1.76 -11.88
C LYS A 47 -7.08 -0.61 -10.99
N ILE A 48 -5.84 -0.64 -10.48
CA ILE A 48 -5.30 0.43 -9.63
C ILE A 48 -4.87 1.70 -10.40
N MET A 49 -5.07 1.72 -11.73
CA MET A 49 -5.00 2.95 -12.51
C MET A 49 -6.30 3.76 -12.43
N ASP A 50 -7.44 3.11 -12.11
CA ASP A 50 -8.68 3.82 -11.80
C ASP A 50 -8.55 4.52 -10.44
N ASN A 51 -8.80 5.83 -10.40
CA ASN A 51 -8.56 6.65 -9.21
C ASN A 51 -9.47 6.25 -8.04
N ASP A 52 -10.73 5.90 -8.30
CA ASP A 52 -11.68 5.51 -7.26
C ASP A 52 -11.28 4.15 -6.65
N PHE A 53 -10.93 3.18 -7.50
CA PHE A 53 -10.42 1.89 -7.05
C PHE A 53 -9.08 2.04 -6.32
N ARG A 54 -8.18 2.88 -6.82
CA ARG A 54 -6.90 3.18 -6.19
C ARG A 54 -7.10 3.74 -4.78
N GLN A 55 -7.97 4.73 -4.61
CA GLN A 55 -8.24 5.34 -3.31
C GLN A 55 -8.86 4.33 -2.34
N LYS A 56 -9.80 3.51 -2.80
CA LYS A 56 -10.35 2.39 -2.02
C LYS A 56 -9.27 1.40 -1.59
N MET A 57 -8.33 1.09 -2.50
CA MET A 57 -7.23 0.18 -2.20
C MET A 57 -6.23 0.77 -1.19
N ILE A 58 -5.92 2.07 -1.28
CA ILE A 58 -5.12 2.77 -0.28
C ILE A 58 -5.80 2.71 1.09
N THR A 59 -7.09 3.05 1.16
CA THR A 59 -7.88 2.97 2.40
C THR A 59 -7.92 1.54 2.95
N PHE A 60 -7.89 0.52 2.10
CA PHE A 60 -7.76 -0.88 2.50
C PHE A 60 -6.39 -1.21 3.08
N LEU A 61 -5.32 -0.85 2.39
CA LEU A 61 -3.96 -1.20 2.77
C LEU A 61 -3.43 -0.37 3.97
N VAL A 62 -3.91 0.85 4.18
CA VAL A 62 -3.58 1.67 5.36
C VAL A 62 -3.98 0.96 6.67
N ARG A 63 -5.03 0.14 6.67
CA ARG A 63 -5.44 -0.65 7.85
C ARG A 63 -4.40 -1.70 8.26
N LEU A 64 -3.41 -1.96 7.41
CA LEU A 64 -2.25 -2.80 7.72
C LEU A 64 -1.14 -2.03 8.43
N GLU A 65 -1.41 -0.81 8.90
CA GLU A 65 -0.46 0.02 9.64
C GLU A 65 0.27 -0.79 10.72
N ARG A 66 1.57 -0.51 10.82
CA ARG A 66 2.45 -1.01 11.87
C ARG A 66 3.24 0.16 12.43
N THR A 67 3.79 -0.04 13.61
CA THR A 67 4.63 0.95 14.30
C THR A 67 5.80 1.42 13.45
N THR A 68 6.38 0.55 12.62
CA THR A 68 7.53 0.88 11.77
C THR A 68 7.19 0.79 10.29
N VAL A 69 7.81 1.66 9.48
CA VAL A 69 7.75 1.61 8.01
C VAL A 69 8.19 0.25 7.49
N SER A 70 9.21 -0.36 8.11
CA SER A 70 9.71 -1.69 7.74
C SER A 70 8.65 -2.77 7.92
N ASP A 71 8.00 -2.81 9.07
CA ASP A 71 6.99 -3.83 9.35
C ASP A 71 5.75 -3.62 8.51
N MET A 72 5.33 -2.38 8.31
CA MET A 72 4.20 -2.06 7.43
C MET A 72 4.49 -2.47 5.99
N THR A 73 5.69 -2.19 5.48
CA THR A 73 6.11 -2.61 4.13
C THR A 73 6.04 -4.13 4.00
N ARG A 74 6.57 -4.89 4.97
CA ARG A 74 6.55 -6.35 4.95
C ARG A 74 5.12 -6.90 5.06
N GLN A 75 4.26 -6.24 5.84
CA GLN A 75 2.86 -6.62 6.03
C GLN A 75 2.04 -6.42 4.74
N ILE A 76 2.24 -5.31 4.04
CA ILE A 76 1.59 -5.07 2.75
C ILE A 76 2.10 -6.08 1.72
N MET A 77 3.41 -6.28 1.63
CA MET A 77 4.02 -7.23 0.69
C MET A 77 3.49 -8.67 0.90
N SER A 78 3.36 -9.11 2.15
CA SER A 78 2.86 -10.45 2.49
C SER A 78 1.36 -10.61 2.26
N LYS A 79 0.58 -9.53 2.43
CA LYS A 79 -0.85 -9.52 2.13
C LYS A 79 -1.08 -9.59 0.62
N VAL A 80 -0.38 -8.76 -0.16
CA VAL A 80 -0.67 -8.54 -1.58
C VAL A 80 -0.09 -9.63 -2.47
N PHE A 81 1.12 -10.14 -2.20
CA PHE A 81 1.79 -11.04 -3.14
C PHE A 81 2.15 -12.38 -2.52
N HIS A 82 1.88 -13.44 -3.27
CA HIS A 82 2.35 -14.76 -2.92
C HIS A 82 3.82 -14.91 -3.29
N ASN A 83 4.53 -15.78 -2.56
CA ASN A 83 5.96 -16.00 -2.74
C ASN A 83 6.30 -16.57 -4.13
N ASN A 84 5.45 -17.41 -4.70
CA ASN A 84 5.64 -17.93 -6.07
C ASN A 84 5.73 -16.78 -7.10
N LEU A 85 4.91 -15.75 -6.96
CA LEU A 85 4.90 -14.57 -7.81
C LEU A 85 6.13 -13.70 -7.53
N LEU A 86 6.37 -13.32 -6.27
CA LEU A 86 7.53 -12.49 -5.90
C LEU A 86 8.87 -13.12 -6.29
N SER A 87 8.96 -14.45 -6.36
CA SER A 87 10.18 -15.14 -6.78
C SER A 87 10.65 -14.73 -8.18
N LYS A 88 9.72 -14.32 -9.05
CA LYS A 88 9.95 -13.91 -10.46
C LYS A 88 10.50 -12.48 -10.58
N PHE A 89 10.43 -11.71 -9.50
CA PHE A 89 10.80 -10.30 -9.49
C PHE A 89 12.05 -10.03 -8.64
N SER A 90 12.73 -8.95 -9.00
CA SER A 90 13.61 -8.19 -8.12
C SER A 90 13.29 -6.72 -8.29
N TYR A 91 13.76 -5.87 -7.37
CA TYR A 91 13.39 -4.46 -7.41
C TYR A 91 13.80 -3.79 -8.74
N SER A 92 15.03 -4.05 -9.21
CA SER A 92 15.59 -3.43 -10.42
C SER A 92 16.09 -4.45 -11.46
N GLY A 93 15.50 -5.66 -11.50
CA GLY A 93 15.81 -6.65 -12.54
C GLY A 93 17.10 -7.45 -12.35
N GLN A 94 17.70 -7.45 -11.15
CA GLN A 94 18.84 -8.31 -10.84
C GLN A 94 18.55 -9.78 -11.16
N LYS A 95 19.57 -10.49 -11.64
CA LYS A 95 19.55 -11.94 -11.93
C LYS A 95 18.49 -12.34 -12.98
N LYS A 96 18.33 -11.52 -14.03
CA LYS A 96 17.36 -11.75 -15.13
C LYS A 96 15.90 -11.84 -14.66
N LYS A 97 15.59 -11.28 -13.49
CA LYS A 97 14.23 -11.22 -12.97
C LYS A 97 13.49 -10.02 -13.55
N MET A 98 12.17 -10.06 -13.49
CA MET A 98 11.33 -8.93 -13.87
C MET A 98 11.55 -7.75 -12.89
N ILE A 99 11.36 -6.53 -13.39
CA ILE A 99 11.55 -5.28 -12.62
C ILE A 99 10.28 -4.97 -11.83
N PHE A 100 10.37 -4.95 -10.50
CA PHE A 100 9.22 -4.64 -9.64
C PHE A 100 8.95 -3.14 -9.55
N SER A 101 9.99 -2.30 -9.61
CA SER A 101 9.85 -0.85 -9.47
C SER A 101 9.03 -0.18 -10.56
N THR A 102 8.79 -0.86 -11.69
CA THR A 102 7.98 -0.36 -12.81
C THR A 102 6.50 -0.72 -12.67
N LEU A 103 6.12 -1.51 -11.67
CA LEU A 103 4.73 -1.93 -11.48
C LEU A 103 3.94 -0.83 -10.76
N ASN A 104 2.69 -0.60 -11.19
CA ASN A 104 1.75 0.29 -10.49
C ASN A 104 1.55 -0.13 -9.03
N SER A 105 1.62 -1.44 -8.74
CA SER A 105 1.53 -1.98 -7.39
C SER A 105 2.72 -1.56 -6.51
N CYS A 106 3.91 -1.33 -7.08
CA CYS A 106 5.04 -0.78 -6.33
C CYS A 106 4.75 0.66 -5.92
N ALA A 107 4.31 1.51 -6.86
CA ALA A 107 3.95 2.90 -6.56
C ALA A 107 2.83 2.99 -5.50
N LEU A 108 1.82 2.12 -5.60
CA LEU A 108 0.72 2.03 -4.64
C LEU A 108 1.20 1.77 -3.20
N ILE A 109 2.23 0.92 -3.01
CA ILE A 109 2.79 0.63 -1.68
C ILE A 109 3.43 1.87 -1.08
N PHE A 110 4.20 2.61 -1.88
CA PHE A 110 4.85 3.85 -1.43
C PHE A 110 3.80 4.90 -1.00
N GLU A 111 2.77 5.08 -1.83
CA GLU A 111 1.68 6.01 -1.54
C GLU A 111 0.89 5.61 -0.29
N THR A 112 0.55 4.33 -0.16
CA THR A 112 -0.16 3.79 1.01
C THR A 112 0.61 4.08 2.30
N ILE A 113 1.91 3.77 2.33
CA ILE A 113 2.73 4.00 3.52
C ILE A 113 2.75 5.49 3.86
N ARG A 114 2.91 6.37 2.87
CA ARG A 114 2.96 7.82 3.08
C ARG A 114 1.60 8.46 3.44
N THR A 115 0.51 7.72 3.28
CA THR A 115 -0.81 8.16 3.76
C THR A 115 -0.94 8.02 5.29
N VAL A 116 -0.15 7.14 5.91
CA VAL A 116 -0.14 6.98 7.37
C VAL A 116 0.55 8.18 8.01
N GLN A 117 -0.12 8.81 8.97
CA GLN A 117 0.35 10.04 9.62
C GLN A 117 1.76 9.91 10.22
N ASN A 118 2.07 8.75 10.83
CA ASN A 118 3.37 8.47 11.43
C ASN A 118 4.48 8.22 10.40
N HIS A 119 4.12 7.90 9.15
CA HIS A 119 5.04 7.48 8.08
C HIS A 119 5.08 8.47 6.91
N LYS A 120 4.27 9.53 6.92
CA LYS A 120 4.10 10.48 5.80
C LYS A 120 5.39 11.10 5.26
N ASN A 121 6.39 11.27 6.13
CA ASN A 121 7.67 11.90 5.80
C ASN A 121 8.79 10.87 5.57
N CYS A 122 8.50 9.57 5.53
CA CYS A 122 9.54 8.56 5.36
C CYS A 122 10.22 8.70 3.98
N ILE A 123 11.53 8.57 3.97
CA ILE A 123 12.32 8.59 2.73
C ILE A 123 12.16 7.28 1.98
N ASP A 124 12.43 7.28 0.67
CA ASP A 124 12.28 6.07 -0.16
C ASP A 124 13.05 4.87 0.38
N GLN A 125 14.23 5.11 0.97
CA GLN A 125 15.08 4.04 1.51
C GLN A 125 14.43 3.28 2.67
N GLU A 126 13.57 3.92 3.45
CA GLU A 126 12.87 3.28 4.58
C GLU A 126 11.84 2.26 4.10
N ILE A 127 11.26 2.48 2.92
CA ILE A 127 10.33 1.54 2.26
C ILE A 127 11.10 0.53 1.40
N LEU A 128 12.09 1.00 0.65
CA LEU A 128 12.80 0.23 -0.36
C LEU A 128 13.67 -0.89 0.26
N LYS A 129 14.37 -0.61 1.37
CA LYS A 129 15.19 -1.62 2.07
C LYS A 129 14.38 -2.84 2.49
N PRO A 130 13.29 -2.71 3.28
CA PRO A 130 12.47 -3.84 3.70
C PRO A 130 11.76 -4.52 2.53
N MET A 131 11.33 -3.77 1.49
CA MET A 131 10.76 -4.34 0.27
C MET A 131 11.76 -5.25 -0.45
N LYS A 132 12.97 -4.75 -0.75
CA LYS A 132 14.05 -5.54 -1.40
C LYS A 132 14.39 -6.78 -0.59
N PHE A 133 14.54 -6.63 0.73
CA PHE A 133 14.84 -7.74 1.62
C PHE A 133 13.72 -8.79 1.62
N TYR A 134 12.46 -8.35 1.64
CA TYR A 134 11.31 -9.24 1.56
C TYR A 134 11.28 -10.03 0.24
N MET A 135 11.60 -9.41 -0.89
CA MET A 135 11.69 -10.13 -2.17
C MET A 135 12.88 -11.11 -2.21
N ALA A 136 14.04 -10.71 -1.67
CA ALA A 136 15.23 -11.55 -1.65
C ALA A 136 15.06 -12.80 -0.77
N SER A 137 14.32 -12.69 0.32
CA SER A 137 14.09 -13.79 1.28
C SER A 137 12.94 -14.74 0.89
N VAL A 138 12.37 -14.63 -0.32
CA VAL A 138 11.28 -15.50 -0.80
C VAL A 138 11.63 -16.99 -0.68
N LYS A 139 12.82 -17.40 -1.15
CA LYS A 139 13.23 -18.82 -1.12
C LYS A 139 13.27 -19.38 0.31
N PHE A 140 13.95 -18.67 1.21
CA PHE A 140 14.02 -19.01 2.62
C PHE A 140 12.65 -19.10 3.29
N ARG A 141 11.71 -18.19 2.94
CA ARG A 141 10.35 -18.24 3.47
C ARG A 141 9.57 -19.46 2.99
N GLU A 142 9.79 -19.93 1.77
CA GLU A 142 9.12 -21.12 1.23
C GLU A 142 9.68 -22.40 1.88
N GLU A 143 11.00 -22.52 2.01
CA GLU A 143 11.66 -23.62 2.71
C GLU A 143 11.16 -23.75 4.16
N LYS A 144 11.04 -22.62 4.88
CA LYS A 144 10.50 -22.60 6.24
C LYS A 144 9.05 -23.06 6.34
N LYS A 145 8.22 -22.80 5.32
CA LYS A 145 6.82 -23.29 5.29
C LYS A 145 6.77 -24.79 5.05
N GLN A 146 7.57 -25.30 4.12
CA GLN A 146 7.64 -26.74 3.83
C GLN A 146 8.10 -27.53 5.06
N ASN A 147 9.15 -27.07 5.75
CA ASN A 147 9.64 -27.72 6.96
C ASN A 147 8.62 -27.72 8.09
N LYS A 148 7.83 -26.64 8.24
CA LYS A 148 6.72 -26.61 9.22
C LYS A 148 5.63 -27.61 8.89
N ASN A 149 5.24 -27.71 7.61
CA ASN A 149 4.20 -28.65 7.19
C ASN A 149 4.63 -30.10 7.40
N ASN A 150 5.89 -30.43 7.13
CA ASN A 150 6.41 -31.79 7.35
C ASN A 150 6.40 -32.18 8.84
N ASN A 151 6.74 -31.25 9.73
CA ASN A 151 6.72 -31.48 11.19
C ASN A 151 5.31 -31.55 11.81
N LEU A 152 4.26 -31.14 11.08
CA LEU A 152 2.86 -31.24 11.53
C LEU A 152 2.20 -32.56 11.12
N ILE A 153 2.80 -33.30 10.19
CA ILE A 153 2.25 -34.54 9.61
C ILE A 153 3.03 -35.77 10.12
N SER A 154 4.19 -35.57 10.76
CA SER A 154 4.98 -36.57 11.49
C SER A 154 4.60 -36.63 12.97
#